data_AF-A0A9D5QWX2-F1
#
_entry.id   AF-A0A9D5QWX2-F1
#
_cell.length_a   1.000
_cell.length_b   1.000
_cell.length_c   1.000
_cell.angle_alpha   90.00
_cell.angle_beta   90.00
_cell.angle_gamma   90.00
#
_symmetry.space_group_name_H-M   'P 1'
#
loop_
_entity.id
_entity.type
_entity.pdbx_description
1 polymer ?
#
loop_
_entity_poly.entity_id
_entity_poly.type
_entity_poly.pdbx_seq_one_letter_code
_entity_poly.pdbx_strand_id
1 'polypeptide(L)'
;MLRQSILPALLLLGSLSVSAQTSDERNTAVPDTLLNVSSAQSITLSSSPRAISLNVHRIDNTPNTFFYVTKGPKKSGGHDSYTKIECPEISGVLITETPDSLSIRFTDPNGERMAYSFPFADPENRTVRTYIGSKGRDFGFNISSNKKTKWDVISDGLAFGWVSTVNDKTDMDLSAWRSTEFTWNNLIAVRMTHRSISLSLGFGLHWQQLASKSGYYFHKSDDATIVRLPYAEDVTKGESHLKFFSMQMPLLFGLNFGHNRYCGFRFGPVVNFNTGAHITTKYVIGDCKYKVSTESIGQRKVTVDGMAIINYRSIGLYARYSPMKRFNDRTDLDFATLSAGIMLGF
;
A
#
# COMPACT_ATOMS: atom_id res chain seq x y z
N MET A 1 65.25 9.57 -31.79
CA MET A 1 65.98 8.63 -30.91
C MET A 1 66.33 9.36 -29.63
N LEU A 2 66.10 8.73 -28.46
CA LEU A 2 66.27 9.29 -27.10
C LEU A 2 65.31 10.47 -26.80
N ARG A 3 64.74 10.64 -25.60
CA ARG A 3 65.32 10.41 -24.27
C ARG A 3 64.21 10.26 -23.21
N GLN A 4 64.49 9.38 -22.26
CA GLN A 4 63.83 9.25 -20.97
C GLN A 4 64.18 10.41 -20.01
N SER A 5 63.18 10.81 -19.23
CA SER A 5 63.17 11.12 -17.79
C SER A 5 63.88 12.37 -17.20
N ILE A 6 63.18 12.91 -16.18
CA ILE A 6 63.61 13.59 -14.93
C ILE A 6 63.44 15.12 -14.84
N LEU A 7 62.44 15.49 -14.01
CA LEU A 7 62.24 16.62 -13.06
C LEU A 7 62.61 18.09 -13.42
N PRO A 8 61.83 19.04 -12.87
CA PRO A 8 62.34 19.73 -11.68
C PRO A 8 61.33 19.83 -10.51
N ALA A 9 61.90 19.96 -9.33
CA ALA A 9 61.27 20.32 -8.06
C ALA A 9 60.82 21.78 -8.04
N LEU A 10 59.79 22.11 -7.25
CA LEU A 10 59.82 23.28 -6.35
C LEU A 10 58.67 23.23 -5.33
N LEU A 11 59.02 23.54 -4.07
CA LEU A 11 58.12 23.82 -2.95
C LEU A 11 57.14 24.95 -3.26
N LEU A 12 55.89 24.83 -2.81
CA LEU A 12 55.09 25.99 -2.42
C LEU A 12 54.25 25.68 -1.17
N LEU A 13 54.55 26.44 -0.11
CA LEU A 13 53.70 26.65 1.06
C LEU A 13 52.35 27.19 0.59
N GLY A 14 51.26 26.50 0.94
CA GLY A 14 49.88 26.95 0.73
C GLY A 14 49.19 27.13 2.07
N SER A 15 48.99 28.40 2.43
CA SER A 15 48.35 28.92 3.64
C SER A 15 46.99 28.30 3.97
N LEU A 16 46.77 28.06 5.27
CA LEU A 16 45.46 28.00 5.90
C LEU A 16 44.74 29.34 5.68
N SER A 17 43.75 29.38 4.78
CA SER A 17 42.79 30.48 4.72
C SER A 17 41.54 30.09 5.51
N VAL A 18 41.47 30.61 6.73
CA VAL A 18 40.22 30.88 7.44
C VAL A 18 39.49 31.94 6.62
N SER A 19 38.29 31.66 6.09
CA SER A 19 37.38 32.72 5.67
C SER A 19 36.23 32.80 6.68
N ALA A 20 36.17 33.94 7.35
CA ALA A 20 35.04 34.36 8.15
C ALA A 20 33.96 34.94 7.21
N GLN A 21 32.72 34.72 7.64
CA GLN A 21 31.45 34.92 6.94
C GLN A 21 31.32 36.25 6.18
N THR A 22 30.86 36.15 4.93
CA THR A 22 29.96 37.13 4.33
C THR A 22 28.55 36.57 4.40
N SER A 23 27.69 37.28 5.12
CA SER A 23 26.25 37.05 5.23
C SER A 23 25.57 37.24 3.87
N ASP A 24 25.30 36.14 3.18
CA ASP A 24 24.32 36.08 2.11
C ASP A 24 23.06 35.44 2.69
N GLU A 25 22.01 36.24 2.86
CA GLU A 25 20.65 35.78 3.21
C GLU A 25 20.08 34.93 2.06
N ARG A 26 20.54 33.68 1.96
CA ARG A 26 19.81 32.63 1.25
C ARG A 26 19.05 31.82 2.27
N ASN A 27 17.74 32.05 2.32
CA ASN A 27 16.69 31.14 2.77
C ASN A 27 17.21 29.94 3.61
N THR A 28 17.46 30.17 4.90
CA THR A 28 17.77 29.08 5.84
C THR A 28 16.48 28.37 6.20
N ALA A 29 15.98 27.56 5.26
CA ALA A 29 14.89 26.64 5.55
C ALA A 29 15.26 25.82 6.79
N VAL A 30 14.38 25.82 7.80
CA VAL A 30 14.59 25.06 9.03
C VAL A 30 14.74 23.58 8.65
N PRO A 31 15.84 22.91 9.03
CA PRO A 31 16.05 21.51 8.67
C PRO A 31 15.04 20.60 9.39
N ASP A 32 14.38 19.73 8.64
CA ASP A 32 13.48 18.72 9.16
C ASP A 32 14.29 17.59 9.80
N THR A 33 13.99 17.25 11.05
CA THR A 33 14.64 16.13 11.75
C THR A 33 13.96 14.82 11.38
N LEU A 34 14.66 13.95 10.65
CA LEU A 34 14.13 12.64 10.22
C LEU A 34 14.41 11.53 11.24
N LEU A 35 15.55 11.58 11.90
CA LEU A 35 15.97 10.61 12.91
C LEU A 35 16.87 11.29 13.94
N ASN A 36 16.60 11.06 15.22
CA ASN A 36 17.47 11.44 16.32
C ASN A 36 17.47 10.31 17.34
N VAL A 37 18.54 9.52 17.39
CA VAL A 37 18.65 8.33 18.24
C VAL A 37 19.99 8.27 18.95
N SER A 38 20.00 7.68 20.14
CA SER A 38 21.18 7.64 21.01
C SER A 38 22.22 6.63 20.54
N SER A 39 21.79 5.52 19.95
CA SER A 39 22.66 4.42 19.50
C SER A 39 22.08 3.67 18.30
N ALA A 40 22.94 3.06 17.50
CA ALA A 40 22.54 2.12 16.45
C ALA A 40 23.63 1.08 16.18
N GLN A 41 23.25 -0.13 15.76
CA GLN A 41 24.23 -1.18 15.48
C GLN A 41 25.07 -0.87 14.24
N SER A 42 24.50 -0.26 13.21
CA SER A 42 25.27 0.13 12.04
C SER A 42 24.54 1.16 11.20
N ILE A 43 25.28 1.87 10.37
CA ILE A 43 24.79 2.71 9.29
C ILE A 43 25.35 2.22 7.96
N THR A 44 24.48 2.14 6.97
CA THR A 44 24.85 1.86 5.58
C THR A 44 24.26 2.93 4.69
N LEU A 45 25.13 3.64 3.98
CA LEU A 45 24.76 4.67 3.03
C LEU A 45 25.36 4.34 1.67
N SER A 46 24.55 4.49 0.63
CA SER A 46 25.01 4.61 -0.75
C SER A 46 24.45 5.89 -1.35
N SER A 47 25.33 6.78 -1.79
CA SER A 47 24.97 8.03 -2.44
C SER A 47 25.55 8.07 -3.85
N SER A 48 24.73 8.45 -4.81
CA SER A 48 25.12 8.84 -6.17
C SER A 48 24.44 10.16 -6.51
N PRO A 49 24.85 10.86 -7.59
CA PRO A 49 24.17 12.07 -8.04
C PRO A 49 22.66 11.89 -8.29
N ARG A 50 22.18 10.65 -8.45
CA ARG A 50 20.79 10.30 -8.78
C ARG A 50 20.00 9.71 -7.63
N ALA A 51 20.66 9.13 -6.63
CA ALA A 51 19.97 8.43 -5.57
C ALA A 51 20.79 8.40 -4.29
N ILE A 52 20.11 8.57 -3.16
CA ILE A 52 20.68 8.33 -1.84
C ILE A 52 19.83 7.25 -1.18
N SER A 53 20.50 6.21 -0.70
CA SER A 53 19.90 5.14 0.10
C SER A 53 20.66 5.06 1.41
N LEU A 54 19.95 5.19 2.52
CA LEU A 54 20.48 5.21 3.86
C LEU A 54 19.67 4.24 4.73
N ASN A 55 20.37 3.35 5.41
CA ASN A 55 19.81 2.46 6.40
C ASN A 55 20.55 2.64 7.72
N VAL A 56 19.83 2.86 8.82
CA VAL A 56 20.39 2.84 10.18
C VAL A 56 19.79 1.65 10.92
N HIS A 57 20.60 0.63 11.16
CA HIS A 57 20.16 -0.66 11.67
C HIS A 57 20.18 -0.72 13.20
N ARG A 58 19.15 -1.35 13.76
CA ARG A 58 18.95 -1.58 15.19
C ARG A 58 19.10 -0.32 16.04
N ILE A 59 18.28 0.67 15.74
CA ILE A 59 18.24 1.94 16.48
C ILE A 59 17.81 1.71 17.95
N ASP A 60 18.49 2.34 18.89
CA ASP A 60 18.26 2.30 20.34
C ASP A 60 18.04 0.87 20.89
N ASN A 61 18.86 -0.09 20.43
CA ASN A 61 18.78 -1.51 20.78
C ASN A 61 17.45 -2.20 20.43
N THR A 62 16.65 -1.59 19.56
CA THR A 62 15.43 -2.19 19.00
C THR A 62 15.77 -3.01 17.74
N PRO A 63 14.89 -3.92 17.28
CA PRO A 63 15.06 -4.58 15.98
C PRO A 63 14.78 -3.66 14.78
N ASN A 64 14.46 -2.38 15.01
CA ASN A 64 14.03 -1.47 13.96
C ASN A 64 15.21 -0.93 13.17
N THR A 65 14.97 -0.73 11.87
CA THR A 65 15.88 -0.05 10.96
C THR A 65 15.19 1.20 10.45
N PHE A 66 15.87 2.33 10.49
CA PHE A 66 15.45 3.52 9.76
C PHE A 66 15.89 3.38 8.31
N PHE A 67 14.96 3.56 7.39
CA PHE A 67 15.20 3.52 5.95
C PHE A 67 14.91 4.88 5.36
N TYR A 68 15.83 5.37 4.56
CA TYR A 68 15.66 6.57 3.76
C TYR A 68 16.14 6.30 2.34
N VAL A 69 15.28 6.57 1.36
CA VAL A 69 15.62 6.46 -0.06
C VAL A 69 15.09 7.67 -0.79
N THR A 70 15.97 8.37 -1.50
CA THR A 70 15.61 9.39 -2.48
C THR A 70 16.11 9.00 -3.86
N LYS A 71 15.33 9.31 -4.90
CA LYS A 71 15.68 9.10 -6.31
C LYS A 71 15.26 10.31 -7.14
N GLY A 72 16.20 10.86 -7.89
CA GLY A 72 15.97 11.87 -8.92
C GLY A 72 15.66 11.26 -10.30
N PRO A 73 15.40 12.11 -11.32
CA PRO A 73 15.01 11.67 -12.66
C PRO A 73 16.13 10.91 -13.38
N LYS A 74 15.75 9.95 -14.25
CA LYS A 74 16.71 9.19 -15.08
C LYS A 74 17.32 10.10 -16.15
N LYS A 75 18.65 10.24 -16.17
CA LYS A 75 19.39 10.80 -17.32
C LYS A 75 20.07 9.67 -18.10
N SER A 76 20.00 9.72 -19.43
CA SER A 76 20.70 8.79 -20.33
C SER A 76 22.17 9.17 -20.44
N GLY A 77 23.07 8.23 -20.12
CA GLY A 77 24.51 8.37 -20.34
C GLY A 77 25.26 9.13 -19.25
N GLY A 78 26.24 8.46 -18.63
CA GLY A 78 27.16 9.05 -17.65
C GLY A 78 27.74 8.00 -16.70
N HIS A 79 29.03 8.10 -16.40
CA HIS A 79 29.64 7.40 -15.27
C HIS A 79 29.26 8.11 -13.98
N ASP A 80 28.44 7.48 -13.14
CA ASP A 80 28.07 8.03 -11.83
C ASP A 80 29.16 7.66 -10.81
N SER A 81 29.73 8.67 -10.14
CA SER A 81 30.50 8.45 -8.93
C SER A 81 29.55 8.00 -7.80
N TYR A 82 29.97 7.02 -7.01
CA TYR A 82 29.20 6.56 -5.86
C TYR A 82 30.04 6.71 -4.59
N THR A 83 29.41 7.23 -3.54
CA THR A 83 29.95 7.22 -2.18
C THR A 83 29.26 6.10 -1.42
N LYS A 84 30.02 5.18 -0.84
CA LYS A 84 29.52 4.14 0.05
C LYS A 84 30.10 4.36 1.44
N ILE A 85 29.23 4.38 2.46
CA ILE A 85 29.63 4.43 3.86
C ILE A 85 29.01 3.22 4.55
N GLU A 86 29.83 2.50 5.29
CA GLU A 86 29.41 1.35 6.08
C GLU A 86 30.18 1.43 7.40
N CYS A 87 29.46 1.73 8.48
CA CYS A 87 30.07 1.91 9.79
C CYS A 87 29.28 1.09 10.83
N PRO A 88 29.93 0.15 11.54
CA PRO A 88 29.33 -0.56 12.65
C PRO A 88 29.36 0.29 13.93
N GLU A 89 28.54 -0.09 14.91
CA GLU A 89 28.54 0.40 16.30
C GLU A 89 28.62 1.92 16.45
N ILE A 90 27.56 2.61 16.04
CA ILE A 90 27.52 4.07 16.04
C ILE A 90 26.64 4.63 17.18
N SER A 91 26.93 5.85 17.59
CA SER A 91 26.15 6.57 18.62
C SER A 91 25.82 8.01 18.21
N GLY A 92 24.84 8.62 18.88
CA GLY A 92 24.45 10.01 18.66
C GLY A 92 24.04 10.31 17.22
N VAL A 93 23.18 9.48 16.63
CA VAL A 93 22.81 9.58 15.22
C VAL A 93 21.74 10.65 15.04
N LEU A 94 22.07 11.69 14.26
CA LEU A 94 21.17 12.75 13.86
C LEU A 94 21.12 12.82 12.33
N ILE A 95 19.92 12.64 11.78
CA ILE A 95 19.64 12.78 10.36
C ILE A 95 18.65 13.92 10.18
N THR A 96 19.06 14.90 9.40
CA THR A 96 18.24 16.07 9.08
C THR A 96 18.20 16.30 7.58
N GLU A 97 17.07 16.79 7.09
CA GLU A 97 16.85 17.08 5.69
C GLU A 97 16.52 18.56 5.50
N THR A 98 17.12 19.18 4.50
CA THR A 98 16.74 20.50 3.99
C THR A 98 16.14 20.32 2.59
N PRO A 99 15.50 21.34 2.01
CA PRO A 99 15.03 21.26 0.62
C PRO A 99 16.12 20.79 -0.35
N ASP A 100 17.37 21.19 -0.11
CA ASP A 100 18.49 20.98 -1.04
C ASP A 100 19.45 19.84 -0.65
N SER A 101 19.38 19.29 0.57
CA SER A 101 20.38 18.31 1.01
C SER A 101 19.92 17.38 2.14
N LEU A 102 20.57 16.22 2.23
CA LEU A 102 20.51 15.32 3.39
C LEU A 102 21.77 15.47 4.23
N SER A 103 21.62 15.81 5.50
CA SER A 103 22.71 15.88 6.48
C SER A 103 22.65 14.71 7.45
N ILE A 104 23.79 14.07 7.69
CA ILE A 104 23.94 12.90 8.55
C ILE A 104 25.08 13.18 9.54
N ARG A 105 24.82 13.01 10.82
CA ARG A 105 25.82 13.09 11.89
C ARG A 105 25.74 11.87 12.78
N PHE A 106 26.89 11.31 13.15
CA PHE A 106 26.99 10.23 14.12
C PHE A 106 28.40 10.18 14.71
N THR A 107 28.56 9.47 15.81
CA THR A 107 29.85 9.13 16.40
C THR A 107 30.21 7.70 16.04
N ASP A 108 31.41 7.49 15.52
CA ASP A 108 31.93 6.18 15.12
C ASP A 108 32.40 5.34 16.34
N PRO A 109 32.82 4.08 16.15
CA PRO A 109 33.34 3.23 17.23
C PRO A 109 34.58 3.79 17.93
N ASN A 110 35.37 4.63 17.26
CA ASN A 110 36.57 5.25 17.81
C ASN A 110 36.26 6.52 18.62
N GLY A 111 35.00 6.93 18.68
CA GLY A 111 34.56 8.14 19.37
C GLY A 111 34.69 9.42 18.51
N GLU A 112 35.02 9.30 17.22
CA GLU A 112 35.12 10.42 16.30
C GLU A 112 33.73 10.84 15.79
N ARG A 113 33.51 12.15 15.69
CA ARG A 113 32.26 12.71 15.17
C ARG A 113 32.33 12.79 13.65
N MET A 114 31.50 11.99 12.99
CA MET A 114 31.32 11.96 11.56
C MET A 114 30.17 12.87 11.16
N ALA A 115 30.39 13.71 10.15
CA ALA A 115 29.37 14.58 9.59
C ALA A 115 29.45 14.56 8.06
N TYR A 116 28.34 14.22 7.42
CA TYR A 116 28.22 14.15 5.97
C TYR A 116 27.03 14.98 5.51
N SER A 117 27.19 15.65 4.36
CA SER A 117 26.10 16.35 3.68
C SER A 117 26.06 15.90 2.22
N PHE A 118 24.87 15.50 1.77
CA PHE A 118 24.62 15.02 0.41
C PHE A 118 23.62 15.95 -0.27
N PRO A 119 24.06 16.80 -1.20
CA PRO A 119 23.16 17.68 -1.94
C PRO A 119 22.28 16.87 -2.90
N PHE A 120 21.04 17.32 -3.10
CA PHE A 120 20.14 16.78 -4.10
C PHE A 120 20.39 17.48 -5.44
N ALA A 121 20.64 16.70 -6.50
CA ALA A 121 20.89 17.26 -7.83
C ALA A 121 19.65 17.91 -8.47
N ASP A 122 18.46 17.46 -8.11
CA ASP A 122 17.17 17.99 -8.55
C ASP A 122 16.17 17.88 -7.37
N PRO A 123 16.15 18.88 -6.48
CA PRO A 123 15.29 18.89 -5.28
C PRO A 123 13.80 18.75 -5.58
N GLU A 124 13.33 19.38 -6.66
CA GLU A 124 11.90 19.51 -7.00
C GLU A 124 11.34 18.23 -7.66
N ASN A 125 12.17 17.49 -8.41
CA ASN A 125 11.73 16.29 -9.14
C ASN A 125 12.25 14.99 -8.54
N ARG A 126 12.31 14.89 -7.22
CA ARG A 126 12.73 13.67 -6.52
C ARG A 126 11.56 12.95 -5.86
N THR A 127 11.72 11.63 -5.74
CA THR A 127 10.85 10.81 -4.89
C THR A 127 11.56 10.52 -3.58
N VAL A 128 10.87 10.69 -2.45
CA VAL A 128 11.41 10.45 -1.11
C VAL A 128 10.61 9.35 -0.44
N ARG A 129 11.30 8.42 0.23
CA ARG A 129 10.69 7.38 1.06
C ARG A 129 11.47 7.28 2.37
N THR A 130 10.77 7.48 3.47
CA THR A 130 11.30 7.37 4.83
C THR A 130 10.36 6.52 5.69
N TYR A 131 10.91 5.57 6.43
CA TYR A 131 10.14 4.81 7.43
C TYR A 131 11.07 4.11 8.44
N ILE A 132 10.53 3.78 9.60
CA ILE A 132 11.19 2.95 10.61
C ILE A 132 10.47 1.60 10.66
N GLY A 133 11.19 0.51 10.45
CA GLY A 133 10.58 -0.82 10.46
C GLY A 133 11.57 -1.97 10.54
N SER A 134 11.06 -3.18 10.71
CA SER A 134 11.88 -4.39 10.80
C SER A 134 12.29 -4.96 9.43
N LYS A 135 11.57 -4.59 8.35
CA LYS A 135 11.82 -5.06 6.98
C LYS A 135 11.47 -4.02 5.92
N GLY A 136 12.17 -4.14 4.78
CA GLY A 136 12.09 -3.37 3.54
C GLY A 136 10.71 -3.10 2.90
N ARG A 137 9.65 -3.76 3.39
CA ARG A 137 8.39 -3.98 2.64
C ARG A 137 7.12 -3.85 3.49
N ASP A 138 7.24 -3.50 4.77
CA ASP A 138 6.07 -3.44 5.64
C ASP A 138 5.37 -2.08 5.46
N PHE A 139 4.19 -2.07 4.84
CA PHE A 139 3.22 -0.96 5.00
C PHE A 139 2.55 -1.16 6.36
N GLY A 140 3.26 -0.75 7.40
CA GLY A 140 2.86 -0.93 8.79
C GLY A 140 3.97 -0.58 9.75
N PHE A 141 3.63 -0.14 10.95
CA PHE A 141 4.58 0.08 12.03
C PHE A 141 4.33 -0.92 13.16
N ASN A 142 5.42 -1.38 13.79
CA ASN A 142 5.35 -2.35 14.87
C ASN A 142 4.92 -1.64 16.17
N ILE A 143 3.87 -2.13 16.83
CA ILE A 143 3.42 -1.59 18.13
C ILE A 143 4.23 -2.22 19.27
N SER A 144 4.48 -3.52 19.20
CA SER A 144 5.24 -4.26 20.21
C SER A 144 5.81 -5.55 19.62
N SER A 145 6.98 -5.96 20.12
CA SER A 145 7.65 -7.19 19.70
C SER A 145 8.35 -7.85 20.88
N ASN A 146 8.08 -9.13 21.07
CA ASN A 146 8.85 -10.03 21.92
C ASN A 146 9.30 -11.23 21.07
N LYS A 147 10.33 -11.98 21.50
CA LYS A 147 10.97 -13.07 20.73
C LYS A 147 10.00 -14.09 20.11
N LYS A 148 8.78 -14.23 20.65
CA LYS A 148 7.75 -15.18 20.17
C LYS A 148 6.48 -14.53 19.61
N THR A 149 6.19 -13.27 19.96
CA THR A 149 4.93 -12.59 19.65
C THR A 149 5.19 -11.20 19.11
N LYS A 150 4.63 -10.89 17.95
CA LYS A 150 4.74 -9.60 17.27
C LYS A 150 3.35 -8.97 17.12
N TRP A 151 3.23 -7.68 17.40
CA TRP A 151 2.04 -6.87 17.17
C TRP A 151 2.35 -5.78 16.15
N ASP A 152 1.58 -5.75 15.07
CA ASP A 152 1.77 -4.81 13.96
C ASP A 152 0.45 -4.10 13.64
N VAL A 153 0.54 -2.81 13.31
CA VAL A 153 -0.50 -2.17 12.50
C VAL A 153 -0.15 -2.40 11.05
N ILE A 154 -1.11 -2.87 10.24
CA ILE A 154 -0.89 -3.20 8.84
C ILE A 154 -1.93 -2.50 7.95
N SER A 155 -1.55 -2.29 6.69
CA SER A 155 -2.48 -2.02 5.59
C SER A 155 -2.18 -3.01 4.46
N ASP A 156 -3.11 -3.90 4.13
CA ASP A 156 -2.88 -4.99 3.18
C ASP A 156 -4.17 -5.56 2.55
N GLY A 157 -4.01 -6.50 1.62
CA GLY A 157 -5.10 -7.25 1.00
C GLY A 157 -5.91 -6.47 -0.04
N LEU A 158 -5.25 -5.80 -0.97
CA LEU A 158 -5.89 -5.25 -2.17
C LEU A 158 -6.27 -6.40 -3.10
N ALA A 159 -7.54 -6.53 -3.43
CA ALA A 159 -8.08 -7.65 -4.16
C ALA A 159 -9.04 -7.23 -5.27
N PHE A 160 -9.02 -8.01 -6.34
CA PHE A 160 -9.96 -7.92 -7.45
C PHE A 160 -10.44 -9.33 -7.80
N GLY A 161 -11.73 -9.49 -8.05
CA GLY A 161 -12.30 -10.78 -8.40
C GLY A 161 -13.65 -10.70 -9.10
N TRP A 162 -14.20 -11.88 -9.34
CA TRP A 162 -15.49 -12.07 -9.97
C TRP A 162 -16.49 -12.60 -8.95
N VAL A 163 -17.76 -12.29 -9.18
CA VAL A 163 -18.85 -12.59 -8.27
C VAL A 163 -19.93 -13.37 -9.00
N SER A 164 -20.44 -14.40 -8.35
CA SER A 164 -21.64 -15.12 -8.76
C SER A 164 -22.67 -15.07 -7.63
N THR A 165 -23.95 -15.13 -7.99
CA THR A 165 -25.01 -15.45 -7.04
C THR A 165 -25.07 -16.95 -6.80
N VAL A 166 -25.53 -17.31 -5.61
CA VAL A 166 -25.84 -18.68 -5.19
C VAL A 166 -27.09 -18.65 -4.33
N ASN A 167 -27.87 -19.72 -4.33
CA ASN A 167 -29.08 -19.85 -3.51
C ASN A 167 -30.08 -18.69 -3.72
N ASP A 168 -30.32 -18.34 -4.98
CA ASP A 168 -31.27 -17.32 -5.40
C ASP A 168 -32.69 -17.89 -5.45
N LYS A 169 -33.64 -17.20 -4.79
CA LYS A 169 -35.06 -17.55 -4.88
C LYS A 169 -35.70 -17.13 -6.20
N THR A 170 -35.14 -16.08 -6.79
CA THR A 170 -35.61 -15.47 -8.03
C THR A 170 -34.42 -15.46 -8.98
N ASP A 171 -34.56 -16.08 -10.15
CA ASP A 171 -33.48 -16.17 -11.14
C ASP A 171 -33.05 -14.75 -11.55
N MET A 172 -31.87 -14.36 -11.07
CA MET A 172 -31.33 -13.03 -11.35
C MET A 172 -30.69 -12.93 -12.74
N ASP A 173 -30.46 -14.06 -13.42
CA ASP A 173 -29.73 -14.22 -14.69
C ASP A 173 -28.56 -13.21 -14.80
N LEU A 174 -27.62 -13.32 -13.85
CA LEU A 174 -26.45 -12.46 -13.78
C LEU A 174 -25.35 -12.92 -14.71
N SER A 175 -24.61 -11.96 -15.25
CA SER A 175 -23.39 -12.23 -15.97
C SER A 175 -22.20 -12.28 -15.00
N ALA A 176 -21.79 -13.49 -14.60
CA ALA A 176 -20.69 -13.69 -13.64
C ALA A 176 -19.38 -13.02 -14.10
N TRP A 177 -19.08 -13.04 -15.40
CA TRP A 177 -17.84 -12.43 -15.93
C TRP A 177 -17.84 -10.89 -15.89
N ARG A 178 -19.02 -10.26 -15.94
CA ARG A 178 -19.22 -8.80 -15.81
C ARG A 178 -19.43 -8.36 -14.36
N SER A 179 -19.67 -9.33 -13.48
CA SER A 179 -19.90 -9.11 -12.06
C SER A 179 -18.57 -9.17 -11.33
N THR A 180 -18.15 -8.04 -10.78
CA THR A 180 -16.79 -7.84 -10.26
C THR A 180 -16.81 -7.38 -8.81
N GLU A 181 -15.71 -7.64 -8.13
CA GLU A 181 -15.45 -7.19 -6.76
C GLU A 181 -14.09 -6.51 -6.70
N PHE A 182 -14.02 -5.43 -5.94
CA PHE A 182 -12.79 -4.82 -5.49
C PHE A 182 -12.82 -4.70 -3.97
N THR A 183 -11.75 -5.13 -3.32
CA THR A 183 -11.65 -5.16 -1.86
C THR A 183 -10.31 -4.58 -1.44
N TRP A 184 -10.33 -3.64 -0.51
CA TRP A 184 -9.16 -3.32 0.30
C TRP A 184 -9.38 -3.95 1.66
N ASN A 185 -8.80 -5.14 1.85
CA ASN A 185 -9.22 -6.01 2.92
C ASN A 185 -8.93 -5.39 4.30
N ASN A 186 -7.70 -4.96 4.50
CA ASN A 186 -7.26 -4.23 5.67
C ASN A 186 -6.75 -2.85 5.22
N LEU A 187 -7.62 -1.85 5.19
CA LEU A 187 -7.19 -0.45 5.10
C LEU A 187 -6.30 -0.12 6.31
N ILE A 188 -6.75 -0.56 7.48
CA ILE A 188 -5.98 -0.58 8.72
C ILE A 188 -6.36 -1.82 9.52
N ALA A 189 -5.38 -2.54 10.07
CA ALA A 189 -5.65 -3.66 10.97
C ALA A 189 -4.58 -3.82 12.03
N VAL A 190 -4.96 -4.39 13.17
CA VAL A 190 -4.02 -4.87 14.18
C VAL A 190 -3.81 -6.35 13.93
N ARG A 191 -2.56 -6.76 13.73
CA ARG A 191 -2.14 -8.15 13.55
C ARG A 191 -1.27 -8.59 14.72
N MET A 192 -1.68 -9.65 15.38
CA MET A 192 -0.86 -10.44 16.30
C MET A 192 -0.27 -11.62 15.53
N THR A 193 1.04 -11.82 15.63
CA THR A 193 1.73 -12.99 15.07
C THR A 193 2.44 -13.72 16.19
N HIS A 194 2.09 -14.99 16.41
CA HIS A 194 2.77 -15.88 17.34
C HIS A 194 3.33 -17.10 16.60
N ARG A 195 4.66 -17.17 16.47
CA ARG A 195 5.33 -18.18 15.65
C ARG A 195 4.73 -18.23 14.23
N SER A 196 4.14 -19.35 13.83
CA SER A 196 3.53 -19.55 12.51
C SER A 196 2.07 -19.15 12.44
N ILE A 197 1.47 -18.76 13.56
CA ILE A 197 0.06 -18.38 13.66
C ILE A 197 -0.03 -16.85 13.64
N SER A 198 -1.06 -16.32 12.99
CA SER A 198 -1.43 -14.90 13.09
C SER A 198 -2.92 -14.74 13.33
N LEU A 199 -3.30 -13.69 14.05
CA LEU A 199 -4.68 -13.24 14.18
C LEU A 199 -4.71 -11.76 13.81
N SER A 200 -5.63 -11.35 12.95
CA SER A 200 -5.81 -9.94 12.60
C SER A 200 -7.25 -9.51 12.72
N LEU A 201 -7.46 -8.32 13.28
CA LEU A 201 -8.73 -7.61 13.28
C LEU A 201 -8.53 -6.27 12.58
N GLY A 202 -9.33 -6.02 11.54
CA GLY A 202 -9.15 -4.86 10.67
C GLY A 202 -10.41 -4.07 10.40
N PHE A 203 -10.19 -3.00 9.66
CA PHE A 203 -11.18 -2.21 8.94
C PHE A 203 -10.75 -2.13 7.47
N GLY A 204 -11.69 -2.28 6.56
CA GLY A 204 -11.45 -2.29 5.13
C GLY A 204 -12.65 -1.78 4.33
N LEU A 205 -12.49 -1.78 3.02
CA LEU A 205 -13.49 -1.29 2.07
C LEU A 205 -13.79 -2.36 1.03
N HIS A 206 -15.06 -2.51 0.69
CA HIS A 206 -15.54 -3.52 -0.24
C HIS A 206 -16.52 -2.91 -1.24
N TRP A 207 -16.21 -3.05 -2.51
CA TRP A 207 -17.06 -2.67 -3.62
C TRP A 207 -17.43 -3.91 -4.40
N GLN A 208 -18.72 -4.07 -4.65
CA GLN A 208 -19.24 -5.20 -5.39
C GLN A 208 -20.19 -4.72 -6.47
N GLN A 209 -20.05 -5.26 -7.67
CA GLN A 209 -20.89 -4.96 -8.81
C GLN A 209 -21.45 -6.25 -9.39
N LEU A 210 -22.77 -6.38 -9.45
CA LEU A 210 -23.47 -7.47 -10.13
C LEU A 210 -24.07 -6.93 -11.42
N ALA A 211 -23.74 -7.56 -12.55
CA ALA A 211 -24.19 -7.14 -13.86
C ALA A 211 -25.34 -8.01 -14.35
N SER A 212 -26.43 -7.36 -14.79
CA SER A 212 -27.51 -8.03 -15.52
C SER A 212 -26.97 -8.59 -16.85
N LYS A 213 -27.53 -9.71 -17.30
CA LYS A 213 -27.28 -10.23 -18.64
C LYS A 213 -27.93 -9.34 -19.70
N SER A 214 -27.45 -9.49 -20.94
CA SER A 214 -27.87 -8.66 -22.06
C SER A 214 -29.39 -8.70 -22.27
N GLY A 215 -29.97 -7.55 -22.64
CA GLY A 215 -31.41 -7.43 -22.93
C GLY A 215 -32.28 -7.08 -21.73
N TYR A 216 -31.74 -7.08 -20.52
CA TYR A 216 -32.50 -6.79 -19.30
C TYR A 216 -31.83 -5.76 -18.40
N TYR A 217 -32.64 -5.00 -17.66
CA TYR A 217 -32.19 -4.07 -16.62
C TYR A 217 -32.89 -4.28 -15.29
N PHE A 218 -32.26 -3.81 -14.21
CA PHE A 218 -32.84 -3.79 -12.88
C PHE A 218 -33.69 -2.54 -12.73
N HIS A 219 -34.92 -2.70 -12.27
CA HIS A 219 -35.84 -1.62 -11.99
C HIS A 219 -36.36 -1.75 -10.57
N LYS A 220 -36.37 -0.65 -9.83
CA LYS A 220 -37.01 -0.58 -8.52
C LYS A 220 -38.45 -0.10 -8.75
N SER A 221 -39.41 -0.97 -8.49
CA SER A 221 -40.84 -0.65 -8.56
C SER A 221 -41.24 0.28 -7.41
N ASP A 222 -42.42 0.90 -7.52
CA ASP A 222 -42.99 1.81 -6.51
C ASP A 222 -43.19 1.12 -5.15
N ASP A 223 -43.46 -0.19 -5.17
CA ASP A 223 -43.57 -1.05 -3.97
C ASP A 223 -42.22 -1.39 -3.32
N ALA A 224 -41.13 -0.78 -3.80
CA ALA A 224 -39.74 -1.00 -3.39
C ALA A 224 -39.18 -2.40 -3.71
N THR A 225 -39.87 -3.20 -4.52
CA THR A 225 -39.36 -4.46 -5.07
C THR A 225 -38.38 -4.21 -6.21
N ILE A 226 -37.38 -5.07 -6.35
CA ILE A 226 -36.42 -4.99 -7.45
C ILE A 226 -36.77 -6.06 -8.47
N VAL A 227 -37.21 -5.63 -9.64
CA VAL A 227 -37.60 -6.51 -10.74
C VAL A 227 -36.65 -6.36 -11.92
N ARG A 228 -36.63 -7.39 -12.76
CA ARG A 228 -35.87 -7.39 -14.01
C ARG A 228 -36.82 -7.13 -15.17
N LEU A 229 -36.58 -6.06 -15.93
CA LEU A 229 -37.40 -5.68 -17.08
C LEU A 229 -36.58 -5.75 -18.37
N PRO A 230 -37.19 -6.15 -19.49
CA PRO A 230 -36.52 -6.09 -20.79
C PRO A 230 -36.31 -4.64 -21.20
N TYR A 231 -35.23 -4.37 -21.93
CA TYR A 231 -35.09 -3.09 -22.63
C TYR A 231 -36.15 -2.97 -23.75
N ALA A 232 -36.57 -1.75 -24.07
CA ALA A 232 -37.39 -1.49 -25.24
C ALA A 232 -36.63 -1.80 -26.55
N GLU A 233 -37.34 -2.09 -27.63
CA GLU A 233 -36.75 -2.56 -28.89
C GLU A 233 -35.81 -1.54 -29.56
N ASP A 234 -36.00 -0.25 -29.28
CA ASP A 234 -35.21 0.88 -29.78
C ASP A 234 -33.90 1.10 -28.99
N VAL A 235 -33.71 0.37 -27.88
CA VAL A 235 -32.53 0.49 -27.04
C VAL A 235 -31.38 -0.34 -27.58
N THR A 236 -30.25 0.34 -27.83
CA THR A 236 -28.98 -0.30 -28.14
C THR A 236 -28.00 -0.18 -26.96
N LYS A 237 -27.08 -1.16 -26.83
CA LYS A 237 -26.00 -1.16 -25.82
C LYS A 237 -26.47 -0.97 -24.37
N GLY A 238 -27.51 -1.70 -23.97
CA GLY A 238 -28.01 -1.70 -22.59
C GLY A 238 -27.06 -2.41 -21.60
N GLU A 239 -26.71 -1.73 -20.51
CA GLU A 239 -26.02 -2.32 -19.36
C GLU A 239 -26.70 -1.91 -18.06
N SER A 240 -26.93 -2.87 -17.17
CA SER A 240 -27.51 -2.60 -15.84
C SER A 240 -26.71 -3.30 -14.75
N HIS A 241 -26.43 -2.55 -13.68
CA HIS A 241 -25.58 -3.00 -12.59
C HIS A 241 -26.23 -2.73 -11.24
N LEU A 242 -26.19 -3.73 -10.36
CA LEU A 242 -26.38 -3.54 -8.92
C LEU A 242 -25.01 -3.30 -8.29
N LYS A 243 -24.85 -2.15 -7.63
CA LYS A 243 -23.60 -1.74 -7.00
C LYS A 243 -23.79 -1.68 -5.50
N PHE A 244 -22.89 -2.31 -4.77
CA PHE A 244 -22.85 -2.29 -3.32
C PHE A 244 -21.52 -1.74 -2.86
N PHE A 245 -21.58 -0.92 -1.82
CA PHE A 245 -20.44 -0.43 -1.09
C PHE A 245 -20.60 -0.78 0.38
N SER A 246 -19.55 -1.38 0.93
CA SER A 246 -19.52 -1.83 2.32
C SER A 246 -18.23 -1.40 2.98
N MET A 247 -18.35 -0.93 4.21
CA MET A 247 -17.22 -0.87 5.13
C MET A 247 -17.14 -2.21 5.84
N GLN A 248 -15.97 -2.83 5.88
CA GLN A 248 -15.82 -4.18 6.38
C GLN A 248 -14.87 -4.27 7.57
N MET A 249 -15.12 -5.22 8.45
CA MET A 249 -14.30 -5.56 9.60
C MET A 249 -13.89 -7.03 9.52
N PRO A 250 -12.76 -7.34 8.87
CA PRO A 250 -12.25 -8.72 8.79
C PRO A 250 -11.62 -9.14 10.12
N LEU A 251 -12.03 -10.30 10.62
CA LEU A 251 -11.35 -11.02 11.70
C LEU A 251 -10.78 -12.31 11.10
N LEU A 252 -9.46 -12.34 10.87
CA LEU A 252 -8.81 -13.43 10.14
C LEU A 252 -7.78 -14.13 11.01
N PHE A 253 -7.90 -15.45 11.06
CA PHE A 253 -6.88 -16.35 11.56
C PHE A 253 -5.97 -16.76 10.40
N GLY A 254 -4.66 -16.82 10.64
CA GLY A 254 -3.64 -17.10 9.63
C GLY A 254 -2.63 -18.13 10.07
N LEU A 255 -2.16 -18.93 9.12
CA LEU A 255 -1.12 -19.94 9.26
C LEU A 255 -0.06 -19.70 8.17
N ASN A 256 1.17 -19.47 8.59
CA ASN A 256 2.32 -19.35 7.69
C ASN A 256 3.15 -20.63 7.73
N PHE A 257 3.41 -21.22 6.57
CA PHE A 257 4.10 -22.50 6.42
C PHE A 257 5.08 -22.50 5.24
N GLY A 258 5.86 -23.58 5.10
CA GLY A 258 6.91 -23.73 4.10
C GLY A 258 8.27 -23.13 4.50
N HIS A 259 9.31 -23.44 3.71
CA HIS A 259 10.66 -22.90 3.90
C HIS A 259 10.62 -21.37 3.82
N ASN A 260 11.20 -20.68 4.79
CA ASN A 260 11.13 -19.21 4.96
C ASN A 260 9.72 -18.62 5.13
N ARG A 261 8.69 -19.43 5.40
CA ARG A 261 7.29 -18.99 5.65
C ARG A 261 6.69 -18.17 4.51
N TYR A 262 6.99 -18.53 3.27
CA TYR A 262 6.45 -17.84 2.09
C TYR A 262 5.01 -18.22 1.75
N CYS A 263 4.53 -19.37 2.22
CA CYS A 263 3.15 -19.77 2.02
C CYS A 263 2.32 -19.35 3.23
N GLY A 264 1.16 -18.79 2.97
CA GLY A 264 0.20 -18.42 4.01
C GLY A 264 -1.20 -18.90 3.65
N PHE A 265 -1.95 -19.27 4.68
CA PHE A 265 -3.39 -19.48 4.60
C PHE A 265 -4.05 -18.58 5.64
N ARG A 266 -5.08 -17.83 5.26
CA ARG A 266 -5.88 -17.02 6.18
C ARG A 266 -7.35 -17.32 5.97
N PHE A 267 -8.12 -17.37 7.04
CA PHE A 267 -9.56 -17.50 6.96
C PHE A 267 -10.25 -16.88 8.16
N GLY A 268 -11.51 -16.51 7.99
CA GLY A 268 -12.33 -16.02 9.09
C GLY A 268 -13.54 -15.22 8.63
N PRO A 269 -14.36 -14.76 9.58
CA PRO A 269 -15.51 -13.94 9.29
C PRO A 269 -15.10 -12.50 8.91
N VAL A 270 -15.93 -11.89 8.07
CA VAL A 270 -15.87 -10.48 7.70
C VAL A 270 -17.24 -9.88 7.95
N VAL A 271 -17.32 -8.95 8.90
CA VAL A 271 -18.55 -8.21 9.16
C VAL A 271 -18.59 -7.03 8.20
N ASN A 272 -19.72 -6.81 7.53
CA ASN A 272 -19.89 -5.77 6.52
C ASN A 272 -21.02 -4.83 6.92
N PHE A 273 -20.72 -3.54 6.95
CA PHE A 273 -21.67 -2.46 7.07
C PHE A 273 -21.96 -1.93 5.66
N ASN A 274 -23.08 -2.36 5.07
CA ASN A 274 -23.46 -1.98 3.71
C ASN A 274 -24.04 -0.55 3.71
N THR A 275 -23.18 0.42 3.45
CA THR A 275 -23.52 1.86 3.52
C THR A 275 -24.10 2.39 2.21
N GLY A 276 -23.73 1.80 1.07
CA GLY A 276 -24.19 2.24 -0.25
C GLY A 276 -24.77 1.09 -1.06
N ALA A 277 -25.91 1.34 -1.71
CA ALA A 277 -26.47 0.42 -2.69
C ALA A 277 -27.20 1.20 -3.78
N HIS A 278 -26.86 0.90 -5.04
CA HIS A 278 -27.36 1.64 -6.19
C HIS A 278 -27.66 0.68 -7.35
N ILE A 279 -28.74 0.95 -8.08
CA ILE A 279 -28.95 0.42 -9.43
C ILE A 279 -28.41 1.47 -10.40
N THR A 280 -27.52 1.07 -11.31
CA THR A 280 -27.07 1.93 -12.41
C THR A 280 -27.39 1.26 -13.74
N THR A 281 -28.23 1.91 -14.53
CA THR A 281 -28.58 1.47 -15.87
C THR A 281 -28.08 2.49 -16.88
N LYS A 282 -27.33 2.02 -17.88
CA LYS A 282 -26.85 2.81 -19.01
C LYS A 282 -27.40 2.20 -20.29
N TYR A 283 -27.86 3.05 -21.20
CA TYR A 283 -28.40 2.59 -22.46
C TYR A 283 -28.37 3.72 -23.49
N VAL A 284 -28.54 3.36 -24.77
CA VAL A 284 -28.54 4.30 -25.89
C VAL A 284 -29.85 4.16 -26.66
N ILE A 285 -30.54 5.28 -26.90
CA ILE A 285 -31.71 5.35 -27.78
C ILE A 285 -31.35 6.34 -28.89
N GLY A 286 -31.34 5.87 -30.14
CA GLY A 286 -30.78 6.64 -31.27
C GLY A 286 -29.32 7.03 -31.02
N ASP A 287 -29.02 8.32 -31.04
CA ASP A 287 -27.68 8.87 -30.73
C ASP A 287 -27.55 9.37 -29.27
N CYS A 288 -28.62 9.31 -28.49
CA CYS A 288 -28.66 9.83 -27.12
C CYS A 288 -28.22 8.76 -26.10
N LYS A 289 -27.27 9.13 -25.24
CA LYS A 289 -26.77 8.26 -24.15
C LYS A 289 -27.48 8.60 -22.85
N TYR A 290 -28.10 7.61 -22.24
CA TYR A 290 -28.81 7.74 -20.97
C TYR A 290 -28.07 7.00 -19.85
N LYS A 291 -28.08 7.60 -18.66
CA LYS A 291 -27.59 6.99 -17.42
C LYS A 291 -28.60 7.28 -16.31
N VAL A 292 -29.27 6.22 -15.85
CA VAL A 292 -30.20 6.28 -14.73
C VAL A 292 -29.53 5.64 -13.52
N SER A 293 -29.56 6.32 -12.38
CA SER A 293 -29.03 5.83 -11.12
C SER A 293 -30.09 5.93 -10.05
N THR A 294 -30.47 4.78 -9.48
CA THR A 294 -31.45 4.71 -8.39
C THR A 294 -30.73 4.33 -7.11
N GLU A 295 -30.84 5.17 -6.10
CA GLU A 295 -30.20 4.97 -4.80
C GLU A 295 -31.14 4.34 -3.79
N SER A 296 -30.58 3.89 -2.65
CA SER A 296 -31.34 3.38 -1.51
C SER A 296 -32.31 2.27 -1.89
N ILE A 297 -31.74 1.18 -2.40
CA ILE A 297 -32.47 0.02 -2.90
C ILE A 297 -32.83 -0.99 -1.80
N GLY A 298 -32.84 -0.56 -0.53
CA GLY A 298 -33.28 -1.40 0.60
C GLY A 298 -32.27 -2.45 1.05
N GLN A 299 -30.97 -2.15 0.94
CA GLN A 299 -29.90 -3.06 1.34
C GLN A 299 -29.94 -3.38 2.84
N ARG A 300 -29.52 -4.60 3.17
CA ARG A 300 -29.33 -5.02 4.56
C ARG A 300 -28.14 -4.31 5.16
N LYS A 301 -28.33 -3.60 6.28
CA LYS A 301 -27.29 -2.75 6.87
C LYS A 301 -26.05 -3.51 7.33
N VAL A 302 -26.22 -4.72 7.88
CA VAL A 302 -25.13 -5.54 8.41
C VAL A 302 -25.21 -6.96 7.86
N THR A 303 -24.10 -7.46 7.29
CA THR A 303 -23.95 -8.84 6.86
C THR A 303 -22.65 -9.45 7.38
N VAL A 304 -22.58 -10.78 7.44
CA VAL A 304 -21.40 -11.54 7.81
C VAL A 304 -21.06 -12.47 6.67
N ASP A 305 -19.82 -12.38 6.23
CA ASP A 305 -19.27 -13.16 5.13
C ASP A 305 -18.15 -14.06 5.67
N GLY A 306 -17.95 -15.23 5.07
CA GLY A 306 -16.76 -16.05 5.28
C GLY A 306 -15.73 -15.71 4.21
N MET A 307 -14.47 -15.53 4.60
CA MET A 307 -13.37 -15.32 3.66
C MET A 307 -12.24 -16.30 3.91
N ALA A 308 -11.66 -16.83 2.83
CA ALA A 308 -10.48 -17.68 2.83
C ALA A 308 -9.47 -17.15 1.80
N ILE A 309 -8.20 -17.19 2.15
CA ILE A 309 -7.10 -16.64 1.35
C ILE A 309 -5.92 -17.59 1.42
N ILE A 310 -5.37 -17.95 0.26
CA ILE A 310 -4.10 -18.68 0.14
C ILE A 310 -3.12 -17.75 -0.55
N ASN A 311 -1.96 -17.53 0.03
CA ASN A 311 -0.95 -16.66 -0.55
C ASN A 311 0.42 -17.33 -0.66
N TYR A 312 1.15 -16.94 -1.70
CA TYR A 312 2.57 -17.20 -1.85
C TYR A 312 3.29 -15.85 -2.00
N ARG A 313 4.13 -15.52 -1.01
CA ARG A 313 4.76 -14.21 -0.88
C ARG A 313 3.68 -13.11 -0.90
N SER A 314 3.77 -12.17 -1.84
CA SER A 314 2.90 -10.99 -1.91
C SER A 314 1.68 -11.15 -2.82
N ILE A 315 1.45 -12.35 -3.37
CA ILE A 315 0.33 -12.66 -4.27
C ILE A 315 -0.47 -13.79 -3.65
N GLY A 316 -1.79 -13.70 -3.71
CA GLY A 316 -2.68 -14.74 -3.20
C GLY A 316 -3.97 -14.83 -4.00
N LEU A 317 -4.65 -15.94 -3.79
CA LEU A 317 -6.00 -16.19 -4.25
C LEU A 317 -6.93 -16.09 -3.05
N TYR A 318 -8.08 -15.46 -3.24
CA TYR A 318 -9.12 -15.40 -2.21
C TYR A 318 -10.41 -16.01 -2.73
N ALA A 319 -11.19 -16.53 -1.79
CA ALA A 319 -12.58 -16.89 -1.96
C ALA A 319 -13.38 -16.28 -0.81
N ARG A 320 -14.56 -15.74 -1.12
CA ARG A 320 -15.44 -15.12 -0.16
C ARG A 320 -16.86 -15.58 -0.41
N TYR A 321 -17.55 -15.95 0.66
CA TYR A 321 -18.91 -16.43 0.64
C TYR A 321 -19.78 -15.58 1.56
N SER A 322 -20.83 -14.98 1.00
CA SER A 322 -21.79 -14.13 1.70
C SER A 322 -23.13 -14.87 1.79
N PRO A 323 -23.38 -15.67 2.85
CA PRO A 323 -24.60 -16.47 2.98
C PRO A 323 -25.85 -15.63 3.28
N MET A 324 -25.68 -14.40 3.78
CA MET A 324 -26.79 -13.56 4.19
C MET A 324 -27.45 -12.87 3.00
N LYS A 325 -28.78 -12.79 3.03
CA LYS A 325 -29.57 -11.96 2.10
C LYS A 325 -29.00 -10.55 2.03
N ARG A 326 -28.79 -10.03 0.82
CA ARG A 326 -28.21 -8.70 0.58
C ARG A 326 -29.20 -7.57 0.79
N PHE A 327 -30.50 -7.87 0.70
CA PHE A 327 -31.57 -6.91 0.90
C PHE A 327 -32.42 -7.22 2.14
N ASN A 328 -33.19 -6.23 2.58
CA ASN A 328 -34.22 -6.42 3.59
C ASN A 328 -35.47 -7.05 2.96
N ASP A 329 -36.32 -7.66 3.77
CA ASP A 329 -37.47 -8.47 3.32
C ASP A 329 -38.52 -7.69 2.50
N ARG A 330 -38.34 -6.38 2.29
CA ARG A 330 -39.22 -5.52 1.48
C ARG A 330 -38.98 -5.60 -0.03
N THR A 331 -37.87 -6.21 -0.46
CA THR A 331 -37.41 -6.14 -1.87
C THR A 331 -37.61 -7.43 -2.66
N ASP A 332 -38.09 -8.50 -2.01
CA ASP A 332 -38.33 -9.86 -2.53
C ASP A 332 -37.15 -10.50 -3.31
N LEU A 333 -35.96 -9.90 -3.21
CA LEU A 333 -34.75 -10.33 -3.91
C LEU A 333 -33.78 -10.94 -2.90
N ASP A 334 -33.96 -12.22 -2.65
CA ASP A 334 -33.13 -13.02 -1.75
C ASP A 334 -32.08 -13.82 -2.53
N PHE A 335 -30.80 -13.49 -2.34
CA PHE A 335 -29.67 -14.26 -2.85
C PHE A 335 -28.46 -14.16 -1.92
N ALA A 336 -27.63 -15.19 -1.98
CA ALA A 336 -26.27 -15.20 -1.44
C ALA A 336 -25.26 -14.97 -2.58
N THR A 337 -24.02 -14.62 -2.24
CA THR A 337 -22.95 -14.43 -3.23
C THR A 337 -21.71 -15.25 -2.90
N LEU A 338 -21.02 -15.66 -3.96
CA LEU A 338 -19.70 -16.27 -3.89
C LEU A 338 -18.78 -15.46 -4.80
N SER A 339 -17.65 -15.00 -4.27
CA SER A 339 -16.62 -14.31 -5.03
C SER A 339 -15.27 -14.99 -4.91
N ALA A 340 -14.49 -14.91 -5.99
CA ALA A 340 -13.14 -15.42 -6.03
C ALA A 340 -12.26 -14.55 -6.93
N GLY A 341 -10.98 -14.46 -6.59
CA GLY A 341 -10.05 -13.63 -7.35
C GLY A 341 -8.64 -13.60 -6.79
N ILE A 342 -7.92 -12.56 -7.17
CA ILE A 342 -6.51 -12.34 -6.81
C ILE A 342 -6.45 -11.26 -5.73
N MET A 343 -5.57 -11.46 -4.77
CA MET A 343 -5.27 -10.51 -3.70
C MET A 343 -3.77 -10.23 -3.66
N LEU A 344 -3.40 -9.01 -3.31
CA LEU A 344 -2.04 -8.50 -3.23
C LEU A 344 -1.80 -7.83 -1.87
N GLY A 345 -0.54 -7.87 -1.42
CA GLY A 345 -0.13 -7.29 -0.14
C GLY A 345 -0.50 -8.21 1.03
N PHE A 346 0.50 -8.92 1.55
CA PHE A 346 0.36 -9.94 2.60
C PHE A 346 1.40 -9.76 3.71
#